data_AF-A0A9P9YKQ1-F1
#
_entry.id   AF-A0A9P9YKQ1-F1
#
_cell.length_a   1.000
_cell.length_b   1.000
_cell.length_c   1.000
_cell.angle_alpha   90.00
_cell.angle_beta   90.00
_cell.angle_gamma   90.00
#
_symmetry.space_group_name_H-M   'P 1'
#
loop_
_entity.id
_entity.type
_entity.pdbx_description
1 polymer ?
#
loop_
_entity_poly.entity_id
_entity_poly.type
_entity_poly.pdbx_seq_one_letter_code
_entity_poly.pdbx_strand_id
1 'polypeptide(L)'
;MVDSCQDFADHLIVAEFLPHCRWVAYINIRTLEQVIYCVQLSRVGYRIVAYDFDNVADEVANCDTVYESAHQLLAGISPLYGEKYGYGREPLRKRKVQ
;
A
#
# COMPACT_ATOMS: atom_id res chain seq x y z
N MET A 1 8.35 -1.28 21.09
CA MET A 1 6.88 -1.22 21.17
C MET A 1 6.44 -0.46 19.92
N VAL A 2 5.45 -0.97 19.20
CA VAL A 2 4.86 -0.26 18.06
C VAL A 2 3.65 0.42 18.65
N ASP A 3 3.72 1.73 18.88
CA ASP A 3 2.72 2.40 19.72
C ASP A 3 1.60 3.07 18.91
N SER A 4 1.74 3.19 17.58
CA SER A 4 0.66 3.72 16.72
C SER A 4 0.88 3.37 15.25
N CYS A 5 -0.19 3.32 14.44
CA CYS A 5 -0.09 3.23 12.97
C CYS A 5 0.78 4.35 12.36
N GLN A 6 0.96 5.45 13.10
CA GLN A 6 1.86 6.58 12.79
C GLN A 6 3.33 6.18 12.67
N ASP A 7 3.74 5.07 13.28
CA ASP A 7 5.10 4.55 13.15
C ASP A 7 5.41 4.03 11.74
N PHE A 8 4.36 3.74 10.96
CA PHE A 8 4.43 3.08 9.66
C PHE A 8 4.14 4.01 8.48
N ALA A 9 3.25 4.98 8.69
CA ALA A 9 2.80 5.94 7.69
C ALA A 9 2.30 7.20 8.40
N ASP A 10 2.38 8.36 7.75
CA ASP A 10 1.89 9.63 8.29
C ASP A 10 0.36 9.64 8.42
N HIS A 11 -0.34 9.13 7.40
CA HIS A 11 -1.77 8.88 7.43
C HIS A 11 -2.11 7.49 6.92
N LEU A 12 -3.03 6.83 7.63
CA LEU A 12 -3.67 5.60 7.19
C LEU A 12 -5.14 5.70 7.55
N ILE A 13 -5.98 6.00 6.57
CA ILE A 13 -7.42 6.27 6.77
C ILE A 13 -8.24 5.52 5.73
N VAL A 14 -9.47 5.16 6.08
CA VAL A 14 -10.41 4.56 5.12
C VAL A 14 -10.78 5.60 4.06
N ALA A 15 -10.84 5.20 2.80
CA ALA A 15 -11.31 6.05 1.73
C ALA A 15 -12.85 6.08 1.73
N GLU A 16 -13.42 6.98 2.53
CA GLU A 16 -14.86 7.03 2.84
C GLU A 16 -15.73 7.37 1.62
N PHE A 17 -15.15 8.00 0.59
CA PHE A 17 -15.88 8.43 -0.61
C PHE A 17 -15.91 7.36 -1.71
N LEU A 18 -15.18 6.25 -1.54
CA LEU A 18 -15.14 5.16 -2.51
C LEU A 18 -16.16 4.06 -2.16
N PRO A 19 -16.77 3.42 -3.19
CA PRO A 19 -17.71 2.33 -2.96
C PRO A 19 -16.99 1.17 -2.30
N HIS A 20 -17.51 0.69 -1.17
CA HIS A 20 -16.98 -0.49 -0.50
C HIS A 20 -18.05 -1.59 -0.45
N CYS A 21 -17.59 -2.83 -0.41
CA CYS A 21 -18.45 -3.98 -0.20
C CYS A 21 -17.75 -4.98 0.74
N ARG A 22 -18.42 -6.10 1.06
CA ARG A 22 -17.85 -7.14 1.94
C ARG A 22 -16.49 -7.68 1.47
N TRP A 23 -16.15 -7.51 0.19
CA TRP A 23 -14.97 -8.11 -0.44
C TRP A 23 -13.88 -7.11 -0.82
N VAL A 24 -14.22 -5.82 -0.85
CA VAL A 24 -13.33 -4.74 -1.31
C VAL A 24 -13.53 -3.53 -0.41
N ALA A 25 -12.42 -3.01 0.10
CA ALA A 25 -12.34 -1.74 0.78
C ALA A 25 -11.18 -0.92 0.19
N TYR A 26 -11.19 0.39 0.45
CA TYR A 26 -10.16 1.30 -0.03
C TYR A 26 -9.54 2.04 1.16
N ILE A 27 -8.23 2.19 1.12
CA ILE A 27 -7.43 2.81 2.17
C ILE A 27 -6.57 3.90 1.52
N ASN A 28 -6.65 5.09 2.07
CA ASN A 28 -5.80 6.22 1.75
C ASN A 28 -4.56 6.17 2.65
N ILE A 29 -3.39 6.21 2.02
CA ILE A 29 -2.10 6.17 2.71
C ILE A 29 -1.30 7.41 2.32
N ARG A 30 -0.83 8.15 3.32
CA ARG A 30 0.27 9.10 3.16
C ARG A 30 1.51 8.50 3.83
N THR A 31 2.55 8.26 3.05
CA THR A 31 3.81 7.72 3.58
C THR A 31 4.54 8.75 4.44
N LEU A 32 5.60 8.31 5.13
CA LEU A 32 6.40 9.18 5.98
C LEU A 32 7.08 10.30 5.17
N GLU A 33 7.36 10.06 3.89
CA GLU A 33 7.89 11.02 2.91
C GLU A 33 6.80 11.89 2.27
N GLN A 34 5.57 11.84 2.80
CA GLN A 34 4.43 12.61 2.32
C GLN A 34 3.91 12.20 0.93
N VAL A 35 4.22 10.99 0.45
CA VAL A 35 3.70 10.48 -0.82
C VAL A 35 2.32 9.84 -0.61
N ILE A 36 1.40 10.13 -1.52
CA ILE A 36 -0.01 9.75 -1.40
C ILE A 36 -0.33 8.55 -2.30
N TYR A 37 -1.10 7.62 -1.75
CA TYR A 37 -1.61 6.46 -2.47
C TYR A 37 -3.06 6.18 -2.05
N CYS A 38 -3.91 5.81 -3.01
CA CYS A 38 -5.13 5.08 -2.72
C CYS A 38 -4.92 3.60 -3.02
N VAL A 39 -5.28 2.76 -2.07
CA VAL A 39 -5.01 1.32 -2.09
C VAL A 39 -6.30 0.55 -1.93
N GLN A 40 -6.56 -0.33 -2.89
CA GLN A 40 -7.61 -1.33 -2.78
C GLN A 40 -7.13 -2.49 -1.92
N LEU A 41 -7.91 -2.81 -0.88
CA LEU A 41 -7.78 -4.02 -0.09
C LEU A 41 -8.85 -5.03 -0.54
N SER A 42 -8.42 -6.24 -0.88
CA SER A 42 -9.32 -7.35 -1.17
C SER A 42 -8.75 -8.68 -0.66
N ARG A 43 -9.44 -9.79 -0.94
CA ARG A 43 -8.97 -11.13 -0.56
C ARG A 43 -7.64 -11.54 -1.21
N VAL A 44 -7.26 -10.92 -2.33
CA VAL A 44 -6.00 -11.24 -3.02
C VAL A 44 -4.82 -10.41 -2.50
N GLY A 45 -5.07 -9.37 -1.71
CA GLY A 45 -4.04 -8.51 -1.13
C GLY A 45 -4.34 -7.03 -1.30
N TYR A 46 -3.26 -6.25 -1.36
CA TYR A 46 -3.26 -4.80 -1.46
C TYR A 46 -2.78 -4.37 -2.84
N ARG A 47 -3.47 -3.42 -3.45
CA ARG A 47 -3.13 -2.94 -4.79
C ARG A 47 -3.30 -1.44 -4.86
N ILE A 48 -2.29 -0.75 -5.39
CA ILE A 48 -2.37 0.70 -5.61
C ILE A 48 -3.33 0.94 -6.77
N VAL A 49 -4.29 1.83 -6.57
CA VAL A 49 -5.32 2.16 -7.57
C VAL A 49 -5.35 3.63 -7.95
N ALA A 50 -4.67 4.50 -7.20
CA ALA A 50 -4.40 5.89 -7.55
C ALA A 50 -3.23 6.46 -6.73
N TYR A 51 -2.74 7.62 -7.16
CA TYR A 51 -1.73 8.44 -6.45
C TYR A 51 -2.34 9.67 -5.77
N ASP A 52 -3.66 9.67 -5.61
CA ASP A 52 -4.45 10.68 -4.89
C ASP A 52 -5.39 9.97 -3.92
N PHE A 53 -5.83 10.68 -2.88
CA PHE A 53 -6.84 10.15 -1.96
C PHE A 53 -8.21 10.00 -2.62
N ASP A 54 -8.96 8.99 -2.18
CA ASP A 54 -10.35 8.76 -2.57
C ASP A 54 -10.56 8.66 -4.09
N ASN A 55 -9.56 8.13 -4.80
CA ASN A 55 -9.56 8.02 -6.24
C ASN A 55 -9.24 6.60 -6.71
N VAL A 56 -9.80 6.22 -7.86
CA VAL A 56 -9.47 5.02 -8.62
C VAL A 56 -9.21 5.49 -10.06
N ALA A 57 -7.94 5.55 -10.44
CA ALA A 57 -7.52 6.04 -11.75
C ALA A 57 -7.33 4.86 -12.71
N ASP A 58 -7.98 4.88 -13.88
CA ASP A 58 -7.94 3.75 -14.83
C ASP A 58 -6.51 3.35 -15.26
N GLU A 59 -5.61 4.32 -15.39
CA GLU A 59 -4.21 4.09 -15.76
C GLU A 59 -3.39 3.37 -14.67
N VAL A 60 -3.77 3.52 -13.41
CA VAL A 60 -3.11 2.89 -12.24
C VAL A 60 -3.85 1.63 -11.80
N ALA A 61 -5.18 1.62 -11.93
CA ALA A 61 -6.04 0.47 -11.66
C ALA A 61 -5.83 -0.68 -12.65
N ASN A 62 -4.99 -0.53 -13.68
CA ASN A 62 -4.51 -1.63 -14.51
C ASN A 62 -3.10 -2.12 -14.12
N CYS A 63 -2.50 -1.59 -13.04
CA CYS A 63 -1.26 -2.10 -12.49
C CYS A 63 -1.49 -3.46 -11.82
N ASP A 64 -0.82 -4.51 -12.31
CA ASP A 64 -0.95 -5.90 -11.86
C ASP A 64 -0.23 -6.21 -10.54
N THR A 65 0.44 -5.22 -9.94
CA THR A 65 1.21 -5.47 -8.71
C THR A 65 0.27 -5.60 -7.52
N VAL A 66 0.17 -6.82 -6.98
CA VAL A 66 -0.56 -7.12 -5.75
C VAL A 66 0.43 -7.47 -4.65
N TYR A 67 0.34 -6.76 -3.53
CA TYR A 67 1.13 -7.02 -2.33
C TYR A 67 0.34 -7.94 -1.40
N GLU A 68 0.97 -8.98 -0.88
CA GLU A 68 0.28 -9.99 -0.06
C GLU A 68 -0.03 -9.48 1.35
N SER A 69 0.71 -8.48 1.83
CA SER A 69 0.55 -7.90 3.16
C SER A 69 0.79 -6.39 3.18
N ALA A 70 0.27 -5.72 4.21
CA ALA A 70 0.53 -4.29 4.43
C ALA A 70 2.03 -4.00 4.60
N HIS A 71 2.80 -4.92 5.20
CA HIS A 71 4.25 -4.78 5.32
C HIS A 71 4.96 -4.80 3.96
N GLN A 72 4.59 -5.72 3.07
CA GLN A 72 5.14 -5.76 1.70
C GLN A 72 4.77 -4.50 0.91
N LEU A 73 3.53 -4.02 1.05
CA LEU A 73 3.09 -2.77 0.45
C LEU A 73 3.94 -1.60 0.94
N LEU A 74 4.01 -1.39 2.26
CA LEU A 74 4.72 -0.27 2.89
C LEU A 74 6.21 -0.31 2.57
N ALA A 75 6.85 -1.48 2.59
CA ALA A 75 8.23 -1.66 2.14
C ALA A 75 8.45 -1.27 0.66
N GLY A 76 7.43 -1.47 -0.19
CA GLY A 76 7.49 -1.12 -1.60
C GLY A 76 7.30 0.37 -1.89
N ILE A 77 6.49 1.06 -1.08
CA ILE A 77 6.06 2.45 -1.35
C ILE A 77 6.70 3.51 -0.42
N SER A 78 7.28 3.12 0.71
CA SER A 78 7.80 4.04 1.75
C SER A 78 9.27 3.72 2.07
N PRO A 79 10.23 4.45 1.48
CA PRO A 79 11.66 4.28 1.77
C PRO A 79 12.03 4.38 3.26
N LEU A 80 11.49 5.35 4.00
CA LEU A 80 11.69 5.57 5.43
C LEU A 80 11.10 4.44 6.27
N TYR A 81 9.97 3.87 5.84
CA TYR A 81 9.48 2.64 6.43
C TYR A 81 10.50 1.51 6.24
N GLY A 82 11.02 1.41 5.02
CA GLY A 82 12.07 0.46 4.67
C GLY A 82 13.32 0.57 5.55
N GLU A 83 13.83 1.79 5.71
CA GLU A 83 15.00 2.08 6.56
C GLU A 83 14.73 1.75 8.03
N LYS A 84 13.56 2.13 8.56
CA LYS A 84 13.20 1.94 9.97
C LYS A 84 13.05 0.46 10.36
N TYR A 85 12.53 -0.36 9.45
CA TYR A 85 12.20 -1.77 9.73
C TYR A 85 13.10 -2.78 9.00
N GLY A 86 14.14 -2.31 8.30
CA GLY A 86 15.08 -3.17 7.58
C GLY A 86 14.53 -3.77 6.28
N TYR A 87 13.52 -3.14 5.68
CA TYR A 87 12.97 -3.52 4.37
C TYR A 87 13.52 -2.62 3.27
N GLY A 88 14.66 -2.98 2.67
CA GLY A 88 15.23 -2.27 1.51
C GLY A 88 14.86 -2.94 0.18
N ARG A 89 14.95 -2.19 -0.92
CA ARG A 89 14.74 -2.68 -2.30
C ARG A 89 15.74 -3.79 -2.69
N GLU A 90 15.56 -5.01 -2.20
CA GLU A 90 15.74 -6.15 -3.09
C GLU A 90 14.41 -6.29 -3.85
N PRO A 91 14.37 -6.11 -5.18
CA PRO A 91 13.19 -6.51 -5.93
C PRO A 91 12.95 -7.97 -5.58
N LEU A 92 11.71 -8.32 -5.18
CA LEU A 92 11.28 -9.69 -4.91
C LEU A 92 11.94 -10.59 -5.96
N ARG A 93 13.04 -11.27 -5.58
CA ARG A 93 13.80 -12.08 -6.51
C ARG A 93 12.78 -13.04 -7.09
N LYS A 94 12.60 -13.01 -8.42
CA LYS A 94 11.87 -14.06 -9.12
C LYS A 94 12.42 -15.36 -8.56
N ARG A 95 11.60 -16.10 -7.80
CA ARG A 95 11.95 -17.45 -7.37
C ARG A 95 12.35 -18.17 -8.65
N LYS A 96 13.64 -18.42 -8.84
CA LYS A 96 14.08 -19.36 -9.86
C LYS A 96 13.51 -20.70 -9.39
N VAL A 97 12.43 -21.11 -10.04
CA VAL A 97 11.99 -22.51 -10.00
C VAL A 97 13.19 -23.30 -10.53
N GLN A 98 13.61 -24.25 -9.70
CA GLN A 98 14.73 -25.15 -9.92
C GLN A 98 14.49 -26.02 -11.15
#